data_AF-A0A938H7I8-F1
#
_entry.id   AF-A0A938H7I8-F1
#
_cell.length_a   1.000
_cell.length_b   1.000
_cell.length_c   1.000
_cell.angle_alpha   90.00
_cell.angle_beta   90.00
_cell.angle_gamma   90.00
#
_symmetry.space_group_name_H-M   'P 1'
#
loop_
_entity.id
_entity.type
_entity.pdbx_description
1 polymer ?
#
loop_
_entity_poly.entity_id
_entity_poly.type
_entity_poly.pdbx_seq_one_letter_code
_entity_poly.pdbx_strand_id
1 'polypeptide(L)'
;RLVDRRLPIPREEPTPQESLEDLLREGEVEGVGAAGERAIISGVVEFGARLVREAMTPREEIVGVERSADAATVARVVAQSKFSRLPVYRESLDQVEGLLTSWDVIARPETPLHQLRPVAVASPDEPCHAVMTRMLRDRRHLAIVQGLAGETLGLVTLEDLIEEVVGDIHDEHDEPQAGER
;
A
#
# COMPACT_ATOMS: atom_id res chain seq x y z
N ARG A 1 -43.30 45.54 8.91
CA ARG A 1 -42.30 44.69 9.60
C ARG A 1 -42.23 43.38 8.82
N LEU A 2 -41.30 43.26 7.86
CA LEU A 2 -41.02 41.98 7.21
C LEU A 2 -40.31 41.08 8.22
N VAL A 3 -40.86 39.90 8.46
CA VAL A 3 -40.28 38.90 9.34
C VAL A 3 -39.33 38.06 8.49
N ASP A 4 -38.04 38.18 8.78
CA ASP A 4 -36.95 37.40 8.18
C ASP A 4 -37.15 35.92 8.53
N ARG A 5 -37.88 35.18 7.68
CA ARG A 5 -37.99 33.72 7.75
C ARG A 5 -36.75 33.14 7.10
N ARG A 6 -35.65 33.08 7.85
CA ARG A 6 -34.55 32.16 7.54
C ARG A 6 -35.09 30.75 7.62
N LEU A 7 -35.26 30.10 6.46
CA LEU A 7 -35.49 28.66 6.38
C LEU A 7 -34.34 27.96 7.12
N PRO A 8 -34.62 26.97 7.99
CA PRO A 8 -33.56 26.16 8.58
C PRO A 8 -32.81 25.48 7.44
N ILE A 9 -31.49 25.68 7.39
CA ILE A 9 -30.61 24.93 6.50
C ILE A 9 -30.76 23.46 6.92
N PRO A 10 -31.13 22.54 6.01
CA PRO A 10 -31.13 21.13 6.35
C PRO A 10 -29.70 20.78 6.77
N ARG A 11 -29.54 20.26 7.99
CA ARG A 11 -28.26 19.64 8.38
C ARG A 11 -28.15 18.39 7.51
N GLU A 12 -27.15 18.33 6.64
CA GLU A 12 -26.78 17.08 5.97
C GLU A 12 -26.54 16.04 7.07
N GLU A 13 -27.14 14.86 6.90
CA GLU A 13 -26.86 13.75 7.81
C GLU A 13 -25.38 13.40 7.66
N PRO A 14 -24.65 13.23 8.77
CA PRO A 14 -23.25 12.87 8.71
C PRO A 14 -23.10 11.55 7.95
N THR A 15 -22.10 11.49 7.09
CA THR A 15 -21.73 10.25 6.41
C THR A 15 -21.38 9.15 7.44
N PRO A 16 -21.42 7.86 7.05
CA PRO A 16 -20.98 6.78 7.93
C PRO A 16 -19.56 6.98 8.49
N GLN A 17 -18.68 7.60 7.69
CA GLN A 17 -17.32 7.97 8.07
C GLN A 17 -17.31 9.06 9.16
N GLU A 18 -18.00 10.17 8.94
CA GLU A 18 -18.10 11.27 9.92
C GLU A 18 -18.75 10.80 11.23
N SER A 19 -19.78 9.95 11.13
CA SER A 19 -20.44 9.36 12.30
C SER A 19 -19.51 8.48 13.11
N LEU A 20 -18.62 7.71 12.47
CA LEU A 20 -17.64 6.87 13.15
C LEU A 20 -16.51 7.71 13.77
N GLU A 21 -16.04 8.75 13.09
CA GLU A 21 -15.08 9.70 13.67
C GLU A 21 -15.62 10.36 14.94
N ASP A 22 -16.89 10.78 14.93
CA ASP A 22 -17.53 11.39 16.09
C ASP A 22 -17.62 10.41 17.28
N LEU A 23 -17.94 9.13 17.01
CA LEU A 23 -17.93 8.08 18.03
C LEU A 23 -16.52 7.81 18.59
N LEU A 24 -15.48 7.86 17.74
CA LEU A 24 -14.09 7.70 18.18
C LEU A 24 -13.66 8.88 19.07
N ARG A 25 -14.02 10.11 18.70
CA ARG A 25 -13.78 11.32 19.51
C ARG A 25 -14.52 11.28 20.85
N GLU A 26 -15.74 10.77 20.89
CA GLU A 26 -16.49 10.61 22.14
C GLU A 26 -15.82 9.56 23.05
N GLY A 27 -15.35 8.44 22.49
CA GLY A 27 -14.56 7.44 23.21
C GLY A 27 -13.22 7.96 23.78
N GLU A 28 -12.59 8.94 23.12
CA GLU A 28 -11.39 9.62 23.64
C GLU A 28 -11.66 10.38 24.92
N VAL A 29 -12.78 11.11 24.97
CA VAL A 29 -13.20 11.88 26.14
C VAL A 29 -13.53 10.95 27.30
N GLU A 30 -14.03 9.75 27.01
CA GLU A 30 -14.34 8.71 28.01
C GLU A 30 -13.13 7.84 28.41
N GLY A 31 -11.96 8.03 27.80
CA GLY A 31 -10.75 7.26 28.09
C GLY A 31 -10.80 5.82 27.60
N VAL A 32 -11.61 5.53 26.58
CA VAL A 32 -11.81 4.19 26.01
C VAL A 32 -10.81 3.95 24.87
N GLY A 33 -9.97 2.92 25.03
CA GLY A 33 -8.96 2.49 24.04
C GLY A 33 -7.62 3.24 24.13
N ALA A 34 -6.54 2.59 23.70
CA ALA A 34 -5.22 3.24 23.56
C ALA A 34 -5.18 4.12 22.30
N ALA A 35 -4.35 5.17 22.28
CA ALA A 35 -4.24 6.08 21.12
C ALA A 35 -3.90 5.34 19.81
N GLY A 36 -3.06 4.31 19.88
CA GLY A 36 -2.73 3.46 18.72
C GLY A 36 -3.91 2.64 18.20
N GLU A 37 -4.80 2.14 19.07
CA GLU A 37 -5.98 1.39 18.64
C GLU A 37 -6.94 2.29 17.84
N ARG A 38 -7.09 3.56 18.24
CA ARG A 38 -7.91 4.53 17.52
C ARG A 38 -7.32 4.91 16.17
N ALA A 39 -6.01 5.14 16.09
CA ALA A 39 -5.32 5.42 14.84
C ALA A 39 -5.55 4.31 13.80
N ILE A 40 -5.45 3.05 14.24
CA ILE A 40 -5.73 1.89 13.37
C ILE A 40 -7.20 1.87 12.92
N ILE A 41 -8.15 2.14 13.82
CA ILE A 41 -9.58 2.14 13.44
C ILE A 41 -9.84 3.23 12.38
N SER A 42 -9.31 4.44 12.57
CA SER A 42 -9.41 5.51 11.57
C SER A 42 -8.77 5.11 10.24
N GLY A 43 -7.56 4.54 10.28
CA GLY A 43 -6.86 4.05 9.08
C GLY A 43 -7.66 2.99 8.31
N VAL A 44 -8.34 2.07 9.00
CA VAL A 44 -9.25 1.09 8.36
C VAL A 44 -10.38 1.79 7.59
N VAL A 45 -10.95 2.87 8.15
CA VAL A 45 -12.06 3.60 7.53
C VAL A 45 -11.59 4.30 6.26
N GLU A 46 -10.46 5.02 6.34
CA GLU A 46 -9.86 5.72 5.20
C GLU A 46 -9.43 4.74 4.10
N PHE A 47 -8.79 3.65 4.49
CA PHE A 47 -8.35 2.58 3.58
C PHE A 47 -9.52 1.93 2.82
N GLY A 48 -10.72 1.90 3.40
CA GLY A 48 -11.91 1.35 2.77
C GLY A 48 -12.24 2.00 1.41
N ALA A 49 -11.96 3.29 1.26
CA ALA A 49 -12.23 4.07 0.05
C ALA A 49 -11.00 4.30 -0.84
N ARG A 50 -9.80 4.02 -0.34
CA ARG A 50 -8.55 4.30 -1.06
C ARG A 50 -8.36 3.38 -2.27
N LEU A 51 -7.87 3.96 -3.35
CA LEU A 51 -7.64 3.29 -4.64
C LEU A 51 -6.17 2.94 -4.80
N VAL A 52 -5.89 1.87 -5.54
CA VAL A 52 -4.53 1.34 -5.73
C VAL A 52 -3.56 2.40 -6.25
N ARG A 53 -4.00 3.28 -7.17
CA ARG A 53 -3.15 4.36 -7.69
C ARG A 53 -2.63 5.33 -6.62
N GLU A 54 -3.29 5.40 -5.46
CA GLU A 54 -2.95 6.31 -4.35
C GLU A 54 -1.99 5.66 -3.35
N ALA A 55 -1.70 4.38 -3.49
CA ALA A 55 -0.80 3.61 -2.62
C ALA A 55 0.32 2.88 -3.39
N MET A 56 0.29 2.88 -4.72
CA MET A 56 1.28 2.19 -5.54
C MET A 56 2.62 2.93 -5.59
N THR A 57 3.71 2.18 -5.70
CA THR A 57 4.99 2.69 -6.18
C THR A 57 4.89 2.98 -7.69
N PRO A 58 5.16 4.21 -8.16
CA PRO A 58 5.14 4.55 -9.58
C PRO A 58 6.15 3.74 -10.41
N ARG A 59 5.86 3.52 -11.70
CA ARG A 59 6.69 2.72 -12.61
C ARG A 59 8.17 3.14 -12.60
N GLU A 60 8.43 4.43 -12.61
CA GLU A 60 9.76 5.03 -12.64
C GLU A 60 10.60 4.73 -11.39
N GLU A 61 9.96 4.40 -10.28
CA GLU A 61 10.61 4.06 -9.01
C GLU A 61 10.79 2.55 -8.84
N ILE A 62 10.24 1.73 -9.75
CA ILE A 62 10.36 0.28 -9.70
C ILE A 62 11.81 -0.15 -9.96
N VAL A 63 12.43 -0.73 -8.93
CA VAL A 63 13.64 -1.52 -9.10
C VAL A 63 13.23 -2.94 -9.47
N GLY A 64 13.69 -3.43 -10.61
CA GLY A 64 13.43 -4.77 -11.10
C GLY A 64 14.67 -5.42 -11.71
N VAL A 65 14.59 -6.72 -11.99
CA VAL A 65 15.67 -7.50 -12.57
C VAL A 65 15.24 -8.06 -13.92
N GLU A 66 16.07 -7.88 -14.95
CA GLU A 66 15.80 -8.48 -16.26
C GLU A 66 16.06 -10.00 -16.22
N ARG A 67 15.17 -10.79 -16.82
CA ARG A 67 15.21 -12.26 -16.83
C ARG A 67 16.51 -12.83 -17.42
N SER A 68 17.10 -12.11 -18.36
CA SER A 68 18.33 -12.45 -19.09
C SER A 68 19.60 -12.11 -18.32
N ALA A 69 19.50 -11.38 -17.20
CA ALA A 69 20.66 -10.93 -16.42
C ALA A 69 21.44 -12.11 -15.83
N ASP A 70 22.77 -11.99 -15.83
CA ASP A 70 23.64 -12.95 -15.16
C ASP A 70 23.53 -12.87 -13.63
N ALA A 71 23.89 -13.97 -12.97
CA ALA A 71 23.79 -14.10 -11.52
C ALA A 71 24.52 -12.97 -10.75
N ALA A 72 25.69 -12.55 -11.24
CA ALA A 72 26.47 -11.48 -10.63
C ALA A 72 25.75 -10.12 -10.70
N THR A 73 25.07 -9.84 -11.80
CA THR A 73 24.27 -8.63 -12.00
C THR A 73 23.03 -8.66 -11.12
N VAL A 74 22.33 -9.79 -11.04
CA VAL A 74 21.20 -9.95 -10.12
C VAL A 74 21.64 -9.70 -8.67
N ALA A 75 22.74 -10.32 -8.24
CA ALA A 75 23.26 -10.15 -6.89
C ALA A 75 23.62 -8.69 -6.58
N ARG A 76 24.23 -7.99 -7.53
CA ARG A 76 24.56 -6.57 -7.41
C ARG A 76 23.31 -5.69 -7.29
N VAL A 77 22.29 -5.92 -8.12
CA VAL A 77 21.02 -5.17 -8.03
C VAL A 77 20.38 -5.38 -6.67
N VAL A 78 20.27 -6.64 -6.20
CA VAL A 78 19.71 -6.93 -4.87
C VAL A 78 20.51 -6.26 -3.76
N ALA A 79 21.84 -6.37 -3.77
CA ALA A 79 22.70 -5.81 -2.73
C ALA A 79 22.71 -4.28 -2.68
N GLN A 80 22.48 -3.61 -3.81
CA GLN A 80 22.39 -2.15 -3.90
C GLN A 80 20.97 -1.64 -3.64
N SER A 81 19.97 -2.49 -3.81
CA SER A 81 18.59 -2.18 -3.46
C SER A 81 18.36 -2.26 -1.95
N LYS A 82 17.32 -1.57 -1.46
CA LYS A 82 16.81 -1.73 -0.08
C LYS A 82 15.68 -2.75 0.02
N PHE A 83 15.41 -3.49 -1.06
CA PHE A 83 14.19 -4.28 -1.20
C PHE A 83 14.44 -5.78 -1.00
N SER A 84 13.55 -6.42 -0.25
CA SER A 84 13.57 -7.87 -0.06
C SER A 84 12.98 -8.65 -1.24
N ARG A 85 12.22 -7.98 -2.09
CA ARG A 85 11.43 -8.53 -3.20
C ARG A 85 11.59 -7.63 -4.41
N LEU A 86 11.92 -8.20 -5.56
CA LEU A 86 12.03 -7.47 -6.82
C LEU A 86 11.23 -8.18 -7.92
N PRO A 87 10.47 -7.44 -8.74
CA PRO A 87 9.87 -7.99 -9.95
C PRO A 87 10.98 -8.42 -10.94
N VAL A 88 10.76 -9.57 -11.58
CA VAL A 88 11.59 -10.06 -12.67
C VAL A 88 10.81 -9.89 -13.97
N TYR A 89 11.41 -9.22 -14.95
CA TYR A 89 10.74 -8.86 -16.19
C TYR A 89 11.54 -9.30 -17.42
N ARG A 90 10.89 -9.32 -18.58
CA ARG A 90 11.50 -9.63 -19.88
C ARG A 90 11.41 -8.41 -20.77
N GLU A 91 12.52 -7.89 -21.27
CA GLU A 91 12.61 -6.71 -22.17
C GLU A 91 12.10 -5.37 -21.56
N SER A 92 10.95 -5.38 -20.89
CA SER A 92 10.29 -4.22 -20.27
C SER A 92 9.51 -4.66 -19.02
N LEU A 93 9.28 -3.72 -18.10
CA LEU A 93 8.38 -3.89 -16.95
C LEU A 93 6.92 -4.19 -17.34
N ASP A 94 6.54 -4.05 -18.61
CA ASP A 94 5.22 -4.47 -19.11
C ASP A 94 5.10 -6.00 -19.20
N GLN A 95 6.22 -6.72 -19.14
CA GLN A 95 6.28 -8.18 -19.21
C GLN A 95 6.92 -8.76 -17.94
N VAL A 96 6.27 -8.55 -16.79
CA VAL A 96 6.70 -9.17 -15.52
C VAL A 96 6.42 -10.67 -15.56
N GLU A 97 7.47 -11.47 -15.36
CA GLU A 97 7.39 -12.94 -15.31
C GLU A 97 7.16 -13.46 -13.90
N GLY A 98 7.51 -12.69 -12.88
CA GLY A 98 7.31 -13.05 -11.49
C GLY A 98 8.15 -12.24 -10.53
N LEU A 99 8.42 -12.84 -9.38
CA LEU A 99 9.05 -12.20 -8.22
C LEU A 99 10.28 -12.98 -7.77
N LEU A 100 11.39 -12.26 -7.62
CA LEU A 100 12.63 -12.68 -6.96
C LEU A 100 12.64 -12.18 -5.52
N THR A 101 13.21 -12.95 -4.60
CA THR A 101 13.61 -12.43 -3.28
C THR A 101 15.11 -12.35 -3.12
N SER A 102 15.55 -11.50 -2.21
CA SER A 102 16.94 -11.46 -1.75
C SER A 102 17.42 -12.82 -1.23
N TRP A 103 16.54 -13.61 -0.63
CA TRP A 103 16.87 -14.96 -0.15
C TRP A 103 17.25 -15.91 -1.30
N ASP A 104 16.68 -15.77 -2.50
CA ASP A 104 17.05 -16.63 -3.63
C ASP A 104 18.49 -16.41 -4.07
N VAL A 105 18.97 -15.16 -3.99
CA VAL A 105 20.38 -14.81 -4.26
C VAL A 105 21.30 -15.43 -3.23
N ILE A 106 20.90 -15.44 -1.96
CA ILE A 106 21.67 -16.03 -0.86
C ILE A 106 21.69 -17.56 -0.97
N ALA A 107 20.52 -18.17 -1.19
CA ALA A 107 20.34 -19.62 -1.19
C ALA A 107 20.82 -20.28 -2.49
N ARG A 108 20.79 -19.56 -3.62
CA ARG A 108 21.13 -20.07 -4.96
C ARG A 108 21.92 -19.01 -5.75
N PRO A 109 23.13 -18.65 -5.31
CA PRO A 109 23.90 -17.56 -5.90
C PRO A 109 24.20 -17.76 -7.39
N GLU A 110 24.36 -19.00 -7.85
CA GLU A 110 24.64 -19.30 -9.27
C GLU A 110 23.39 -19.23 -10.16
N THR A 111 22.19 -19.39 -9.58
CA THR A 111 20.93 -19.47 -10.33
C THR A 111 19.76 -18.78 -9.60
N PRO A 112 19.91 -17.49 -9.23
CA PRO A 112 18.92 -16.79 -8.41
C PRO A 112 17.55 -16.68 -9.07
N LEU A 113 17.51 -16.66 -10.42
CA LEU A 113 16.28 -16.55 -11.21
C LEU A 113 15.66 -17.91 -11.59
N HIS A 114 16.15 -19.04 -11.05
CA HIS A 114 15.64 -20.37 -11.42
C HIS A 114 14.13 -20.48 -11.15
N GLN A 115 13.66 -20.00 -10.01
CA GLN A 115 12.28 -20.17 -9.58
C GLN A 115 11.70 -18.82 -9.20
N LEU A 116 10.80 -18.32 -10.05
CA LEU A 116 10.07 -17.08 -9.79
C LEU A 116 8.79 -17.38 -9.01
N ARG A 117 8.50 -16.54 -8.03
CA ARG A 117 7.21 -16.55 -7.35
C ARG A 117 6.17 -15.80 -8.19
N PRO A 118 4.90 -16.20 -8.18
CA PRO A 118 3.88 -15.49 -8.95
C PRO A 118 3.58 -14.14 -8.30
N VAL A 119 3.28 -13.16 -9.15
CA VAL A 119 2.77 -11.84 -8.76
C VAL A 119 1.27 -11.77 -9.01
N ALA A 120 0.57 -10.93 -8.26
CA ALA A 120 -0.80 -10.55 -8.58
C ALA A 120 -0.81 -9.45 -9.66
N VAL A 121 -1.99 -9.19 -10.21
CA VAL A 121 -2.26 -8.03 -11.07
C VAL A 121 -3.36 -7.21 -10.40
N ALA A 122 -3.27 -5.88 -10.48
CA ALA A 122 -4.27 -4.95 -9.99
C ALA A 122 -4.54 -3.86 -11.04
N SER A 123 -5.73 -3.27 -10.98
CA SER A 123 -6.07 -2.06 -11.74
C SER A 123 -5.83 -0.81 -10.88
N PRO A 124 -5.41 0.33 -11.44
CA PRO A 124 -5.23 1.58 -10.69
C PRO A 124 -6.53 2.10 -10.03
N ASP A 125 -7.69 1.70 -10.55
CA ASP A 125 -9.02 2.08 -10.04
C ASP A 125 -9.63 1.03 -9.11
N GLU A 126 -8.91 -0.04 -8.79
CA GLU A 126 -9.38 -1.05 -7.84
C GLU A 126 -9.23 -0.54 -6.40
N PRO A 127 -10.20 -0.82 -5.50
CA PRO A 127 -10.04 -0.50 -4.08
C PRO A 127 -8.89 -1.28 -3.44
N CYS A 128 -8.06 -0.61 -2.63
CA CYS A 128 -6.92 -1.20 -1.95
C CYS A 128 -7.31 -2.42 -1.11
N HIS A 129 -8.43 -2.35 -0.37
CA HIS A 129 -8.92 -3.47 0.45
C HIS A 129 -9.25 -4.72 -0.37
N ALA A 130 -9.74 -4.57 -1.59
CA ALA A 130 -10.06 -5.68 -2.47
C ALA A 130 -8.78 -6.37 -2.98
N VAL A 131 -7.78 -5.57 -3.36
CA VAL A 131 -6.45 -6.07 -3.76
C VAL A 131 -5.75 -6.76 -2.60
N MET A 132 -5.73 -6.13 -1.41
CA MET A 132 -5.14 -6.71 -0.20
C MET A 132 -5.79 -8.07 0.14
N THR A 133 -7.12 -8.15 0.13
CA THR A 133 -7.87 -9.39 0.39
C THR A 133 -7.51 -10.49 -0.61
N ARG A 134 -7.41 -10.15 -1.91
CA ARG A 134 -6.99 -11.08 -2.96
C ARG A 134 -5.55 -11.55 -2.74
N MET A 135 -4.63 -10.64 -2.45
CA MET A 135 -3.22 -10.94 -2.18
C MET A 135 -3.04 -11.87 -0.98
N LEU A 136 -3.75 -11.61 0.13
CA LEU A 136 -3.75 -12.46 1.32
C LEU A 136 -4.27 -13.87 1.00
N ARG A 137 -5.42 -13.96 0.33
CA ARG A 137 -6.03 -15.24 -0.07
C ARG A 137 -5.11 -16.07 -0.97
N ASP A 138 -4.50 -15.42 -1.96
CA ASP A 138 -3.70 -16.09 -2.99
C ASP A 138 -2.21 -16.21 -2.59
N ARG A 139 -1.87 -15.77 -1.37
CA ARG A 139 -0.50 -15.71 -0.82
C ARG A 139 0.48 -15.01 -1.76
N ARG A 140 0.08 -13.82 -2.23
CA ARG A 140 0.87 -12.92 -3.06
C ARG A 140 1.34 -11.75 -2.23
N HIS A 141 2.61 -11.40 -2.37
CA HIS A 141 3.22 -10.27 -1.65
C HIS A 141 3.39 -9.03 -2.53
N LEU A 142 3.20 -9.16 -3.84
CA LEU A 142 3.37 -8.07 -4.80
C LEU A 142 2.30 -8.19 -5.88
N ALA A 143 1.70 -7.06 -6.22
CA ALA A 143 0.82 -6.90 -7.37
C ALA A 143 1.42 -5.88 -8.34
N ILE A 144 1.42 -6.22 -9.63
CA ILE A 144 1.74 -5.27 -10.70
C ILE A 144 0.47 -4.50 -11.03
N VAL A 145 0.55 -3.18 -11.00
CA VAL A 145 -0.56 -2.30 -11.35
C VAL A 145 -0.50 -2.04 -12.84
N GLN A 146 -1.52 -2.48 -13.57
CA GLN A 146 -1.57 -2.39 -15.03
C GLN A 146 -2.68 -1.45 -15.49
N GLY A 147 -2.39 -0.68 -16.53
CA GLY A 147 -3.39 0.09 -17.25
C GLY A 147 -4.19 -0.76 -18.23
N LEU A 148 -5.07 -0.11 -18.99
CA LEU A 148 -6.00 -0.78 -19.89
C LEU A 148 -5.31 -1.45 -21.09
N ALA A 149 -4.13 -0.97 -21.49
CA ALA A 149 -3.36 -1.55 -22.58
C ALA A 149 -2.36 -2.62 -22.09
N GLY A 150 -2.36 -2.94 -20.79
CA GLY A 150 -1.44 -3.89 -20.16
C GLY A 150 -0.07 -3.30 -19.82
N GLU A 151 0.10 -1.99 -19.98
CA GLU A 151 1.27 -1.27 -19.52
C GLU A 151 1.36 -1.27 -18.00
N THR A 152 2.55 -1.47 -17.45
CA THR A 152 2.76 -1.38 -16.01
C THR A 152 2.82 0.08 -15.58
N LEU A 153 1.86 0.52 -14.77
CA LEU A 153 1.78 1.86 -14.19
C LEU A 153 2.54 1.97 -12.87
N GLY A 154 2.69 0.84 -12.17
CA GLY A 154 3.30 0.79 -10.85
C GLY A 154 3.29 -0.63 -10.27
N LEU A 155 3.64 -0.74 -9.01
CA LEU A 155 3.44 -1.94 -8.22
C LEU A 155 2.93 -1.58 -6.83
N VAL A 156 2.31 -2.54 -6.15
CA VAL A 156 1.96 -2.40 -4.74
C VAL A 156 2.31 -3.69 -4.01
N THR A 157 2.87 -3.56 -2.81
CA THR A 157 3.18 -4.71 -1.96
C THR A 157 2.10 -4.93 -0.91
N LEU A 158 2.08 -6.12 -0.32
CA LEU A 158 1.16 -6.38 0.78
C LEU A 158 1.52 -5.51 2.00
N GLU A 159 2.82 -5.27 2.18
CA GLU A 159 3.36 -4.42 3.23
C GLU A 159 2.85 -2.98 3.08
N ASP A 160 2.91 -2.38 1.89
CA ASP A 160 2.39 -1.02 1.64
C ASP A 160 0.90 -0.95 1.98
N LEU A 161 0.10 -1.93 1.53
CA LEU A 161 -1.34 -1.96 1.82
C LEU A 161 -1.67 -2.10 3.31
N ILE A 162 -0.80 -2.76 4.08
CA ILE A 162 -0.96 -2.86 5.53
C ILE A 162 -0.55 -1.55 6.21
N GLU A 163 0.52 -0.92 5.75
CA GLU A 163 0.98 0.38 6.22
C GLU A 163 -0.11 1.44 6.05
N GLU A 164 -0.87 1.42 4.95
CA GLU A 164 -2.00 2.34 4.77
C GLU A 164 -3.15 2.15 5.78
N VAL A 165 -3.26 0.97 6.41
CA VAL A 165 -4.27 0.70 7.44
C VAL A 165 -3.75 1.07 8.83
N VAL A 166 -2.48 0.78 9.09
CA VAL A 166 -1.88 0.92 10.41
C VAL A 166 -1.30 2.33 10.63
N GLY A 167 -0.95 3.02 9.54
CA GLY A 167 -0.19 4.27 9.54
C GLY A 167 1.31 4.03 9.78
N ASP A 168 2.08 5.13 9.81
CA ASP A 168 3.42 5.11 10.40
C ASP A 168 3.26 4.64 11.85
N ILE A 169 3.79 3.47 12.18
CA ILE A 169 3.81 2.98 13.56
C ILE A 169 4.76 3.90 14.33
N HIS A 170 4.23 5.00 14.85
CA HIS A 170 4.90 5.82 15.83
C HIS A 170 5.08 4.97 17.08
N ASP A 171 6.34 4.68 17.40
CA ASP A 171 6.70 3.98 18.62
C ASP A 171 6.20 4.82 19.82
N GLU A 172 5.81 4.19 20.93
CA GLU A 172 5.39 4.91 22.15
C GLU A 172 6.50 5.82 22.73
N HIS A 173 7.68 5.78 22.11
CA HIS A 173 8.88 6.54 22.39
C HIS A 173 9.19 7.66 21.39
N ASP A 174 8.40 7.83 20.34
CA ASP A 174 8.58 8.94 19.40
C ASP A 174 8.09 10.23 20.07
N GLU A 175 9.03 11.09 20.47
CA GLU A 175 8.69 12.40 21.03
C GLU A 175 7.84 13.19 20.03
N PRO A 176 6.80 13.92 20.49
CA PRO A 176 6.02 14.78 19.62
C PRO A 176 6.98 15.79 18.99
N GLN A 177 7.16 15.71 17.66
CA GLN A 177 7.86 16.76 16.93
C GLN A 177 7.10 18.06 17.17
N ALA A 178 7.67 18.91 18.02
CA ALA A 178 7.20 20.25 18.26
C ALA A 178 7.27 20.99 16.91
N GLY A 179 6.11 21.18 16.28
CA GLY A 179 5.99 21.92 15.03
C GLY A 179 6.68 23.27 15.16
N GLU A 180 7.72 23.46 14.33
CA GLU A 180 8.32 24.76 14.08
C GLU A 180 7.25 25.68 13.49
N ARG A 181 7.21 26.90 14.01
CA ARG A 181 6.36 28.00 13.53
C ARG A 181 6.87 28.56 12.21
#